data_AF-A0A1I7MY68-F1
#
_entry.id   AF-A0A1I7MY68-F1
#
_cell.length_a   1.000
_cell.length_b   1.000
_cell.length_c   1.000
_cell.angle_alpha   90.00
_cell.angle_beta   90.00
_cell.angle_gamma   90.00
#
_symmetry.space_group_name_H-M   'P 1'
#
loop_
_entity.id
_entity.type
_entity.pdbx_description
1 polymer ?
#
loop_
_entity_poly.entity_id
_entity_poly.type
_entity_poly.pdbx_seq_one_letter_code
_entity_poly.pdbx_strand_id
1 'polypeptide(L)' 'MAFDQIKLEISRLLTEMQNEPQDRHEIYLSLREKLSQIKATGMPLPEDLVKLEHELEEEFASEQRDGE' A
#
# COMPACT_ATOMS: atom_id res chain seq x y z
N MET A 1 11.99 15.68 9.53
CA MET A 1 10.59 16.10 9.41
C MET A 1 9.70 14.87 9.56
N ALA A 2 8.52 14.97 10.18
CA ALA A 2 7.65 13.80 10.38
C ALA A 2 7.18 13.16 9.06
N PHE A 3 7.07 13.95 7.99
CA PHE A 3 6.66 13.51 6.66
C PHE A 3 7.67 12.60 5.96
N ASP A 4 8.96 12.98 5.95
CA ASP A 4 10.02 12.12 5.40
C ASP A 4 10.07 10.77 6.09
N GLN A 5 9.84 10.73 7.42
CA GLN A 5 9.81 9.50 8.18
C GLN A 5 8.68 8.56 7.71
N ILE A 6 7.48 9.11 7.53
CA ILE A 6 6.30 8.37 7.08
C ILE A 6 6.49 7.85 5.64
N LYS A 7 7.05 8.68 4.76
CA LYS A 7 7.41 8.26 3.40
C LYS A 7 8.41 7.12 3.41
N LEU A 8 9.42 7.19 4.27
CA LEU A 8 10.46 6.17 4.38
C LEU A 8 9.90 4.85 4.91
N GLU A 9 8.98 4.91 5.89
CA GLU A 9 8.23 3.72 6.34
C GLU A 9 7.37 3.12 5.22
N ILE A 10 6.66 3.95 4.46
CA ILE A 10 5.86 3.49 3.33
C ILE A 10 6.73 2.84 2.26
N SER A 11 7.84 3.48 1.86
CA SER A 11 8.80 2.92 0.90
C SER A 11 9.41 1.61 1.40
N ARG A 12 9.60 1.45 2.71
CA ARG A 12 10.02 0.19 3.30
C ARG A 12 8.93 -0.88 3.15
N LEU A 13 7.68 -0.58 3.49
CA LEU A 13 6.56 -1.52 3.32
C LEU A 13 6.40 -1.94 1.86
N LEU A 14 6.55 -1.01 0.91
CA LEU A 14 6.57 -1.31 -0.53
C LEU A 14 7.69 -2.28 -0.92
N THR A 15 8.86 -2.11 -0.32
CA THR A 15 10.03 -2.95 -0.57
C THR A 15 9.83 -4.35 0.03
N GLU A 16 9.25 -4.43 1.23
CA GLU A 16 8.89 -5.69 1.88
C GLU A 16 7.82 -6.42 1.06
N MET A 17 6.81 -5.71 0.54
CA MET A 17 5.77 -6.28 -0.34
C MET A 17 6.32 -6.89 -1.64
N GLN A 18 7.33 -6.26 -2.25
CA GLN A 18 8.00 -6.80 -3.43
C GLN A 18 8.85 -8.04 -3.11
N ASN A 19 9.46 -8.10 -1.92
CA ASN A 19 10.30 -9.23 -1.51
C ASN A 19 9.49 -10.41 -0.96
N GLU A 20 8.39 -10.14 -0.27
CA GLU A 20 7.57 -11.13 0.43
C GLU A 20 6.17 -11.17 -0.19
N PRO A 21 6.02 -11.84 -1.36
CA PRO A 21 4.76 -11.88 -2.07
C PRO A 21 3.64 -12.62 -1.32
N GLN A 22 3.99 -13.42 -0.32
CA GLN A 22 3.08 -14.21 0.49
C GLN A 22 2.33 -13.34 1.51
N ASP A 23 3.00 -12.29 1.99
CA ASP A 23 2.47 -11.36 2.99
C ASP A 23 1.98 -10.04 2.39
N ARG A 24 1.91 -9.94 1.04
CA ARG A 24 1.46 -8.70 0.36
C ARG A 24 0.12 -8.22 0.90
N HIS A 25 -0.80 -9.13 1.24
CA HIS A 25 -2.11 -8.77 1.75
C HIS A 25 -2.04 -8.06 3.11
N GLU A 26 -1.27 -8.60 4.06
CA GLU A 26 -1.06 -7.97 5.37
C GLU A 26 -0.30 -6.63 5.23
N ILE A 27 0.74 -6.61 4.40
CA ILE A 27 1.54 -5.41 4.15
C ILE A 27 0.68 -4.33 3.48
N TYR A 28 -0.20 -4.71 2.55
CA TYR A 28 -1.16 -3.82 1.88
C TYR A 28 -2.15 -3.21 2.85
N LEU A 29 -2.72 -3.99 3.76
CA LEU A 29 -3.62 -3.49 4.79
C LEU A 29 -2.93 -2.46 5.68
N SER A 30 -1.72 -2.77 6.14
CA SER A 30 -0.90 -1.88 6.97
C SER A 30 -0.53 -0.58 6.23
N LEU A 31 -0.18 -0.69 4.95
CA LEU A 31 0.11 0.43 4.07
C LEU A 31 -1.14 1.32 3.89
N ARG A 32 -2.29 0.73 3.53
CA ARG A 32 -3.56 1.44 3.31
C ARG A 32 -4.02 2.18 4.56
N GLU A 33 -3.81 1.60 5.74
CA GLU A 33 -4.12 2.25 7.01
C GLU A 33 -3.27 3.51 7.22
N LYS A 34 -1.94 3.41 6.99
CA LYS A 34 -1.03 4.56 7.04
C LYS A 34 -1.39 5.61 5.99
N LEU A 35 -1.71 5.22 4.75
CA LEU A 35 -2.12 6.13 3.69
C LEU A 35 -3.43 6.86 4.06
N SER A 36 -4.40 6.15 4.63
CA SER A 36 -5.66 6.73 5.09
C SER A 36 -5.46 7.75 6.20
N GLN A 37 -4.54 7.50 7.14
CA GLN A 37 -4.19 8.49 8.16
C GLN A 37 -3.64 9.77 7.55
N ILE A 38 -2.72 9.67 6.58
CA ILE A 38 -2.15 10.83 5.87
C ILE A 38 -3.22 11.58 5.08
N LYS A 39 -4.06 10.83 4.34
CA LYS A 39 -5.18 11.41 3.58
C LYS A 39 -6.17 12.13 4.50
N ALA A 40 -6.43 11.59 5.69
CA ALA A 40 -7.29 12.20 6.71
C ALA A 40 -6.69 13.50 7.27
N THR A 41 -5.36 13.65 7.29
CA THR A 41 -4.70 14.92 7.63
C THR A 41 -4.82 15.99 6.53
N GLY A 42 -5.47 15.68 5.39
CA GLY A 42 -5.65 16.60 4.26
C GLY A 42 -4.44 16.70 3.35
N MET A 43 -3.47 15.79 3.48
CA MET A 43 -2.27 15.78 2.64
C MET A 43 -2.47 14.93 1.38
N PRO A 44 -2.00 15.38 0.21
CA PRO A 44 -2.04 14.59 -1.01
C PRO A 44 -1.07 13.42 -0.92
N LEU A 45 -1.56 12.22 -1.26
CA LEU A 45 -0.73 11.03 -1.40
C LEU A 45 0.05 11.08 -2.71
N PRO A 46 1.32 10.63 -2.72
CA PRO A 46 2.09 10.42 -3.96
C PRO A 46 1.37 9.51 -4.96
N GLU A 47 1.45 9.84 -6.25
CA GLU A 47 0.84 9.04 -7.33
C GLU A 47 1.39 7.60 -7.39
N ASP A 48 2.67 7.40 -7.09
CA ASP A 48 3.27 6.06 -7.03
C ASP A 48 2.55 5.13 -6.04
N LEU A 49 2.05 5.68 -4.93
CA LEU A 49 1.34 4.91 -3.91
C LEU A 49 -0.10 4.62 -4.29
N VAL A 50 -0.76 5.58 -4.93
CA VAL A 50 -2.11 5.40 -5.46
C VAL A 50 -2.12 4.35 -6.57
N LYS A 51 -1.12 4.36 -7.45
CA LYS A 51 -0.95 3.33 -8.47
C LYS A 51 -0.79 1.95 -7.86
N LEU A 52 0.13 1.81 -6.91
CA LEU A 52 0.37 0.52 -6.27
C LEU A 52 -0.84 0.01 -5.50
N GLU A 53 -1.59 0.88 -4.81
CA GLU A 53 -2.85 0.49 -4.16
C GLU A 53 -3.85 -0.10 -5.17
N HIS A 54 -3.96 0.52 -6.35
CA HIS A 54 -4.85 0.10 -7.42
C HIS A 54 -4.41 -1.21 -8.06
N GLU A 55 -3.10 -1.36 -8.35
CA GLU A 55 -2.54 -2.60 -8.91
C GLU A 55 -2.78 -3.81 -7.98
N LEU A 56 -2.61 -3.61 -6.67
CA LEU A 56 -2.85 -4.65 -5.68
C LEU A 56 -4.34 -4.95 -5.51
N GLU A 57 -5.19 -3.93 -5.51
CA GLU A 57 -6.63 -4.12 -5.48
C GLU A 57 -7.10 -4.94 -6.69
N GLU A 58 -6.54 -4.67 -7.87
CA GLU A 58 -6.81 -5.44 -9.09
C GLU A 58 -6.26 -6.88 -9.00
N GLU A 59 -5.04 -7.10 -8.47
CA GLU A 59 -4.49 -8.44 -8.22
C GLU A 59 -5.43 -9.23 -7.28
N PHE A 60 -5.76 -8.69 -6.10
CA PHE A 60 -6.60 -9.37 -5.11
C PHE A 60 -8.05 -9.57 -5.58
N ALA A 61 -8.61 -8.62 -6.34
CA ALA A 61 -9.95 -8.73 -6.92
C ALA A 61 -10.01 -9.72 -8.09
N SER A 62 -8.87 -10.02 -8.72
CA SER A 62 -8.75 -11.04 -9.75
C SER A 62 -8.53 -12.43 -9.14
N GLU A 63 -7.65 -12.54 -8.13
CA GLU A 63 -7.44 -13.79 -7.37
C GLU A 63 -8.72 -14.32 -6.72
N GLN A 64 -9.62 -13.45 -6.24
CA GLN A 64 -10.92 -13.86 -5.70
C GLN A 64 -11.90 -14.38 -6.76
N ARG A 65 -11.74 -14.04 -8.04
CA ARG A 65 -12.65 -14.42 -9.13
C ARG A 65 -12.25 -15.71 -9.84
N ASP A 66 -10.96 -16.06 -9.84
CA ASP A 66 -10.47 -17.31 -10.44
C ASP A 66 -10.59 -18.53 -9.50
N GLY A 67 -11.13 -18.35 -8.29
CA GLY A 67 -11.34 -19.40 -7.29
C GLY A 67 -12.73 -20.04 -7.27
N GLU A 68 -13.65 -19.71 -8.18
CA GLU A 68 -15.04 -20.23 -8.24
C GLU A 68 -15.26 -21.36 -9.27
#